data_AF-A0A955XJ41-F1
#
_entry.id   AF-A0A955XJ41-F1
#
_cell.length_a   1.000
_cell.length_b   1.000
_cell.length_c   1.000
_cell.angle_alpha   90.00
_cell.angle_beta   90.00
_cell.angle_gamma   90.00
#
_symmetry.space_group_name_H-M   'P 1'
#
loop_
_entity.id
_entity.type
_entity.pdbx_description
1 polymer ?
#
loop_
_entity_poly.entity_id
_entity_poly.type
_entity_poly.pdbx_seq_one_letter_code
_entity_poly.pdbx_strand_id
1 'polypeptide(L)'
;MRVPPLDAGYEAQLVAIAADLPDKPLVLVGGVALSMYPFFDRKTDDLDLVIASDDAAIYEALSDSPAWTSTRLRFRWRHERTRTLVDVLPFQPGSEDALELPDGHRLSRKGMAHLGDVAQHVGSVPAHVRVAPLAAITVLKMVAWMDRPAERAKDLADLRLILANYEQGAPGDYSDRLVDAWYDAPRTDWSLEQAGAWLLGRDVAAMLSAAAMETVRRFVSSRAIVPEEAEDPHDPFVTLLPWFLRGLDSRT
;
A
#
# COMPACT_ATOMS: atom_id res chain seq x y z
N MET A 1 7.78 9.08 -6.48
CA MET A 1 7.19 9.72 -5.29
C MET A 1 8.05 9.46 -4.07
N ARG A 2 8.64 10.50 -3.48
CA ARG A 2 9.42 10.41 -2.23
C ARG A 2 8.52 10.09 -1.03
N VAL A 3 8.93 9.16 -0.17
CA VAL A 3 8.22 8.85 1.09
C VAL A 3 8.69 9.79 2.21
N PRO A 4 7.78 10.42 2.98
CA PRO A 4 8.14 11.28 4.12
C PRO A 4 8.80 10.49 5.27
N PRO A 5 9.42 11.13 6.27
CA PRO A 5 9.96 10.43 7.43
C PRO A 5 8.86 9.83 8.32
N LEU A 6 9.24 8.80 9.08
CA LEU A 6 8.39 8.09 10.04
C LEU A 6 8.39 8.83 11.39
N ASP A 7 7.26 8.81 12.09
CA ASP A 7 7.19 9.32 13.47
C ASP A 7 8.13 8.53 14.41
N ALA A 8 8.73 9.23 15.37
CA ALA A 8 9.72 8.66 16.28
C ALA A 8 9.19 7.48 17.11
N GLY A 9 7.89 7.46 17.42
CA GLY A 9 7.25 6.34 18.13
C GLY A 9 7.23 5.07 17.29
N TYR A 10 6.87 5.19 16.01
CA TYR A 10 6.90 4.06 15.07
C TYR A 10 8.31 3.66 14.67
N GLU A 11 9.23 4.62 14.53
CA GLU A 11 10.64 4.36 14.24
C GLU A 11 11.26 3.45 15.30
N ALA A 12 11.10 3.79 16.59
CA ALA A 12 11.63 2.98 17.68
C ALA A 12 11.06 1.55 17.69
N GLN A 13 9.77 1.40 17.40
CA GLN A 13 9.12 0.08 17.29
C GLN A 13 9.67 -0.71 16.10
N LEU A 14 9.78 -0.07 14.93
CA LEU A 14 10.26 -0.71 13.71
C LEU A 14 11.72 -1.14 13.82
N VAL A 15 12.58 -0.32 14.42
CA VAL A 15 13.99 -0.68 14.71
C VAL A 15 14.04 -1.94 15.57
N ALA A 16 13.23 -1.98 16.62
CA ALA A 16 13.16 -3.12 17.52
C ALA A 16 12.70 -4.39 16.80
N ILE A 17 11.56 -4.31 16.11
CA ILE A 17 10.95 -5.42 15.37
C ILE A 17 11.87 -5.95 14.28
N ALA A 18 12.45 -5.07 13.46
CA ALA A 18 13.26 -5.46 12.31
C ALA A 18 14.56 -6.17 12.72
N ALA A 19 15.13 -5.83 13.88
CA ALA A 19 16.30 -6.52 14.44
C ALA A 19 16.02 -7.97 14.86
N ASP A 20 14.76 -8.28 15.18
CA ASP A 20 14.31 -9.60 15.64
C ASP A 20 13.67 -10.42 14.50
N LEU A 21 13.65 -9.90 13.27
CA LEU A 21 13.21 -10.60 12.05
C LEU A 21 14.40 -11.23 11.30
N PRO A 22 14.15 -12.23 10.43
CA PRO A 22 15.18 -12.77 9.55
C PRO A 22 15.85 -11.69 8.69
N ASP A 23 17.17 -11.80 8.50
CA ASP A 23 17.95 -10.90 7.63
C ASP A 23 17.60 -11.11 6.16
N LYS A 24 16.49 -10.50 5.76
CA LYS A 24 15.88 -10.54 4.43
C LYS A 24 15.36 -9.14 4.07
N PRO A 25 15.21 -8.83 2.77
CA PRO A 25 14.55 -7.60 2.36
C PRO A 25 13.16 -7.47 3.01
N LEU A 26 12.96 -6.35 3.70
CA LEU A 26 11.71 -5.97 4.37
C LEU A 26 11.10 -4.74 3.70
N VAL A 27 9.79 -4.75 3.52
CA VAL A 27 9.03 -3.59 3.04
C VAL A 27 7.91 -3.26 4.02
N LEU A 28 7.96 -2.06 4.59
CA LEU A 28 6.89 -1.49 5.39
C LEU A 28 5.72 -1.07 4.49
N VAL A 29 4.53 -1.54 4.83
CA VAL A 29 3.28 -1.25 4.12
C VAL A 29 2.19 -0.86 5.13
N GLY A 30 0.93 -0.79 4.67
CA GLY A 30 -0.22 -0.72 5.56
C GLY A 30 -0.33 0.58 6.35
N GLY A 31 -0.90 0.50 7.56
CA GLY A 31 -1.31 1.68 8.32
C GLY A 31 -0.15 2.59 8.72
N VAL A 32 0.96 2.01 9.17
CA VAL A 32 2.16 2.75 9.59
C VAL A 32 2.83 3.44 8.41
N ALA A 33 2.86 2.81 7.23
CA ALA A 33 3.37 3.45 6.03
C ALA A 33 2.49 4.64 5.60
N LEU A 34 1.16 4.53 5.77
CA LEU A 34 0.23 5.62 5.47
C LEU A 34 0.38 6.80 6.42
N SER A 35 0.64 6.58 7.71
CA SER A 35 0.80 7.67 8.69
C SER A 35 2.02 8.56 8.43
N MET A 36 2.90 8.17 7.52
CA MET A 36 4.01 9.02 7.06
C MET A 36 3.51 10.18 6.20
N TYR A 37 2.32 10.07 5.59
CA TYR A 37 1.77 11.09 4.70
C TYR A 37 0.92 12.12 5.47
N PRO A 38 1.06 13.43 5.18
CA PRO A 38 0.54 14.49 6.06
C PRO A 38 -0.99 14.56 6.15
N PHE A 39 -1.71 14.01 5.17
CA PHE A 39 -3.18 13.95 5.14
C PHE A 39 -3.75 12.68 5.78
N PHE A 40 -2.91 11.81 6.33
CA PHE A 40 -3.32 10.67 7.12
C PHE A 40 -3.16 10.97 8.61
N ASP A 41 -4.22 11.49 9.23
CA ASP A 41 -4.33 11.56 10.68
C ASP A 41 -4.86 10.22 11.23
N ARG A 42 -3.99 9.21 11.20
CA ARG A 42 -4.34 7.87 11.67
C ARG A 42 -3.28 7.32 12.61
N LYS A 43 -3.74 6.87 13.78
CA LYS A 43 -2.98 5.97 14.64
C LYS A 43 -3.39 4.54 14.33
N THR A 44 -2.40 3.67 14.20
CA THR A 44 -2.57 2.23 14.03
C THR A 44 -1.71 1.50 15.05
N ASP A 45 -2.25 0.45 15.65
CA ASP A 45 -1.56 -0.32 16.70
C ASP A 45 -0.83 -1.54 16.13
N ASP A 46 -1.11 -1.89 14.87
CA ASP A 46 -0.46 -2.95 14.12
C ASP A 46 0.53 -2.40 13.08
N LEU A 47 1.58 -3.18 12.84
CA LEU A 47 2.63 -2.90 11.87
C LEU A 47 2.60 -3.97 10.78
N ASP A 48 2.47 -3.55 9.52
CA ASP A 48 2.42 -4.44 8.37
C ASP A 48 3.78 -4.50 7.66
N LEU A 49 4.38 -5.69 7.58
CA LEU A 49 5.62 -5.94 6.85
C LEU A 49 5.42 -6.99 5.78
N VAL A 50 6.05 -6.74 4.64
CA VAL A 50 6.25 -7.72 3.59
C VAL A 50 7.71 -8.15 3.62
N ILE A 51 7.97 -9.45 3.69
CA ILE A 51 9.32 -10.02 3.77
C ILE A 51 9.59 -10.93 2.57
N ALA A 52 10.77 -10.79 1.95
CA ALA A 52 11.19 -11.62 0.82
C ALA A 52 11.59 -13.05 1.26
N SER A 53 10.61 -13.83 1.68
CA SER A 53 10.70 -15.20 2.19
C SER A 53 9.38 -15.94 1.94
N ASP A 54 9.42 -17.28 1.95
CA ASP A 54 8.20 -18.09 1.96
C ASP A 54 7.58 -18.20 3.36
N ASP A 55 6.29 -18.57 3.42
CA ASP A 55 5.52 -18.69 4.66
C ASP A 55 6.10 -19.71 5.65
N ALA A 56 6.58 -20.85 5.17
CA ALA A 56 7.10 -21.89 6.04
C ALA A 56 8.37 -21.42 6.76
N ALA A 57 9.30 -20.81 6.03
CA ALA A 57 10.54 -20.28 6.58
C ALA A 57 10.29 -19.12 7.58
N ILE A 58 9.31 -18.25 7.30
CA ILE A 58 8.91 -17.20 8.26
C ILE A 58 8.36 -17.83 9.51
N TYR A 59 7.42 -18.77 9.36
CA TYR A 59 6.75 -19.41 10.49
C TYR A 59 7.73 -20.16 11.39
N GLU A 60 8.67 -20.91 10.82
CA GLU A 60 9.74 -21.59 11.55
C GLU A 60 10.61 -20.58 12.32
N ALA A 61 11.14 -19.56 11.64
CA ALA A 61 12.02 -18.57 12.24
C ALA A 61 11.37 -17.79 13.40
N LEU A 62 10.10 -17.43 13.27
CA LEU A 62 9.38 -16.69 14.31
C LEU A 62 8.90 -17.61 15.44
N SER A 63 8.58 -18.87 15.16
CA SER A 63 8.18 -19.83 16.20
C SER A 63 9.33 -20.23 17.12
N ASP A 64 10.55 -20.30 16.59
CA ASP A 64 11.75 -20.69 17.34
C ASP A 64 12.36 -19.52 18.15
N SER A 65 11.89 -18.29 17.92
CA SER A 65 12.40 -17.09 18.57
C SER A 65 11.59 -16.70 19.81
N PRO A 66 12.24 -16.44 20.98
CA PRO A 66 11.54 -15.96 22.16
C PRO A 66 11.03 -14.51 22.04
N ALA A 67 11.43 -13.79 20.98
CA ALA A 67 10.98 -12.42 20.73
C ALA A 67 9.55 -12.36 20.17
N TRP A 68 8.99 -13.50 19.75
CA TRP A 68 7.73 -13.57 19.03
C TRP A 68 6.75 -14.51 19.70
N THR A 69 5.47 -14.20 19.58
CA THR A 69 4.39 -15.14 19.88
C THR A 69 3.39 -15.14 18.75
N SER A 70 3.05 -16.34 18.26
CA SER A 70 2.02 -16.51 17.24
C SER A 70 0.66 -16.07 17.77
N THR A 71 -0.21 -15.66 16.85
CA THR A 71 -1.62 -15.42 17.15
C THR A 71 -2.49 -16.43 16.42
N ARG A 72 -3.81 -16.31 16.58
CA ARG A 72 -4.80 -17.10 15.84
C ARG A 72 -4.87 -16.79 14.35
N LEU A 73 -4.28 -15.69 13.89
CA LEU A 73 -4.19 -15.36 12.46
C LEU A 73 -2.78 -15.73 11.97
N ARG A 74 -2.69 -16.54 10.90
CA ARG A 74 -1.44 -17.15 10.40
C ARG A 74 -0.26 -16.18 10.28
N PHE A 75 -0.51 -14.99 9.74
CA PHE A 75 0.53 -14.00 9.48
C PHE A 75 0.68 -12.95 10.57
N ARG A 76 -0.14 -12.99 11.61
CA ARG A 76 -0.10 -12.02 12.69
C ARG A 76 0.66 -12.58 13.86
N TRP A 77 1.67 -11.84 14.27
CA TRP A 77 2.54 -12.15 15.39
C TRP A 77 2.49 -11.02 16.41
N ARG A 78 2.79 -11.33 17.65
CA ARG A 78 3.05 -10.32 18.68
C ARG A 78 4.54 -10.27 18.93
N HIS A 79 5.13 -9.09 18.80
CA HIS A 79 6.50 -8.86 19.21
C HIS A 79 6.55 -8.62 20.73
N GLU A 80 7.29 -9.45 21.46
CA GLU A 80 7.21 -9.50 22.92
C GLU A 80 7.77 -8.23 23.59
N ARG A 81 8.83 -7.63 23.02
CA ARG A 81 9.47 -6.43 23.57
C ARG A 81 8.65 -5.16 23.37
N THR A 82 8.09 -4.95 22.18
CA THR A 82 7.31 -3.73 21.88
C THR A 82 5.82 -3.89 22.16
N ARG A 83 5.34 -5.12 22.36
CA ARG A 83 3.91 -5.49 22.46
C ARG A 83 3.10 -5.22 21.20
N THR A 84 3.76 -4.82 20.11
CA THR A 84 3.13 -4.51 18.82
C THR A 84 2.64 -5.78 18.15
N LEU A 85 1.45 -5.72 17.54
CA LEU A 85 1.00 -6.74 16.61
C LEU A 85 1.63 -6.47 15.25
N VAL A 86 2.23 -7.50 14.66
CA VAL A 86 2.94 -7.38 13.39
C VAL A 86 2.36 -8.39 12.42
N ASP A 87 1.84 -7.90 11.30
CA ASP A 87 1.45 -8.73 10.17
C ASP A 87 2.69 -8.92 9.29
N VAL A 88 3.25 -10.13 9.28
CA VAL A 88 4.45 -10.49 8.49
C VAL A 88 4.01 -11.33 7.31
N LEU A 89 3.90 -10.69 6.14
CA LEU A 89 3.39 -11.28 4.92
C LEU A 89 4.53 -11.79 4.04
N PRO A 90 4.47 -13.06 3.58
CA PRO A 90 5.48 -13.61 2.69
C PRO A 90 5.40 -12.95 1.32
N PHE A 91 6.58 -12.71 0.75
CA PHE A 91 6.74 -12.19 -0.60
C PHE A 91 7.77 -13.00 -1.37
N GLN A 92 7.39 -13.37 -2.59
CA GLN A 92 8.29 -13.97 -3.55
C GLN A 92 8.34 -13.06 -4.77
N PRO A 93 9.50 -12.43 -5.05
CA PRO A 93 9.67 -11.57 -6.21
C PRO A 93 9.21 -12.26 -7.50
N GLY A 94 8.42 -11.55 -8.31
CA GLY A 94 7.92 -12.04 -9.60
C GLY A 94 6.78 -13.07 -9.54
N SER A 95 6.33 -13.48 -8.35
CA SER A 95 5.17 -14.38 -8.21
C SER A 95 3.93 -13.63 -7.76
N GLU A 96 2.87 -13.66 -8.56
CA GLU A 96 1.55 -13.11 -8.24
C GLU A 96 0.51 -14.15 -7.87
N ASP A 97 0.86 -15.43 -8.00
CA ASP A 97 -0.01 -16.53 -7.62
C ASP A 97 -0.39 -16.41 -6.16
N ALA A 98 -1.66 -16.64 -5.87
CA ALA A 98 -2.11 -16.60 -4.50
C ALA A 98 -1.49 -17.76 -3.70
N LEU A 99 -1.08 -17.48 -2.47
CA LEU A 99 -0.57 -18.50 -1.57
C LEU A 99 -1.75 -19.21 -0.89
N GLU A 100 -1.88 -20.52 -1.11
CA GLU A 100 -2.80 -21.37 -0.35
C GLU A 100 -2.22 -21.62 1.04
N LEU A 101 -3.02 -21.37 2.07
CA LEU A 101 -2.63 -21.58 3.46
C LEU A 101 -3.12 -22.94 3.95
N PRO A 102 -2.44 -23.55 4.96
CA PRO A 102 -2.84 -24.86 5.49
C PRO A 102 -4.27 -24.93 6.04
N ASP A 103 -4.87 -23.79 6.40
CA ASP A 103 -6.24 -23.68 6.90
C ASP A 103 -7.29 -23.48 5.78
N GLY A 104 -6.86 -23.54 4.51
CA GLY A 104 -7.72 -23.39 3.34
C GLY A 104 -8.00 -21.93 2.96
N HIS A 105 -7.46 -20.96 3.69
CA HIS A 105 -7.49 -19.56 3.27
C HIS A 105 -6.46 -19.29 2.17
N ARG A 106 -6.68 -18.21 1.42
CA ARG A 106 -5.83 -17.79 0.30
C ARG A 106 -5.31 -16.38 0.55
N LEU A 107 -4.00 -16.18 0.48
CA LEU A 107 -3.38 -14.85 0.47
C LEU A 107 -3.11 -14.43 -0.98
N SER A 108 -3.81 -13.40 -1.45
CA SER A 108 -3.47 -12.77 -2.73
C SER A 108 -2.12 -12.06 -2.61
N ARG A 109 -1.21 -12.36 -3.54
CA ARG A 109 0.07 -11.66 -3.70
C ARG A 109 0.05 -10.66 -4.85
N LYS A 110 -1.12 -10.44 -5.45
CA LYS A 110 -1.30 -9.45 -6.51
C LYS A 110 -1.00 -8.05 -5.98
N GLY A 111 -0.23 -7.27 -6.74
CA GLY A 111 0.24 -5.95 -6.30
C GLY A 111 1.43 -5.99 -5.33
N MET A 112 1.81 -7.16 -4.80
CA MET A 112 3.04 -7.31 -4.02
C MET A 112 4.26 -7.58 -4.90
N ALA A 113 4.09 -8.23 -6.07
CA ALA A 113 5.14 -8.63 -7.02
C ALA A 113 6.23 -7.57 -7.27
N HIS A 114 5.82 -6.30 -7.35
CA HIS A 114 6.69 -5.17 -7.70
C HIS A 114 7.15 -4.34 -6.51
N LEU A 115 6.77 -4.68 -5.28
CA LEU A 115 7.20 -3.94 -4.08
C LEU A 115 8.72 -3.88 -3.97
N GLY A 116 9.42 -4.95 -4.35
CA GLY A 116 10.88 -4.97 -4.35
C GLY A 116 11.51 -3.93 -5.28
N ASP A 117 10.83 -3.58 -6.37
CA ASP A 117 11.31 -2.66 -7.41
C ASP A 117 10.99 -1.20 -7.08
N VAL A 118 9.85 -0.96 -6.43
CA VAL A 118 9.32 0.41 -6.19
C VAL A 118 9.51 0.90 -4.76
N ALA A 119 9.73 0.01 -3.79
CA ALA A 119 9.95 0.41 -2.40
C ALA A 119 11.28 1.14 -2.25
N GLN A 120 11.29 2.20 -1.45
CA GLN A 120 12.44 3.07 -1.27
C GLN A 120 12.92 3.08 0.18
N HIS A 121 14.21 3.27 0.38
CA HIS A 121 14.74 3.52 1.71
C HIS A 121 14.41 4.95 2.15
N VAL A 122 14.12 5.11 3.44
CA VAL A 122 13.84 6.41 4.09
C VAL A 122 14.77 6.53 5.29
N GLY A 123 15.39 7.70 5.49
CA GLY A 123 16.42 7.86 6.52
C GLY A 123 15.97 7.53 7.95
N SER A 124 14.68 7.67 8.25
CA SER A 124 14.04 7.36 9.53
C SER A 124 13.60 5.90 9.68
N VAL A 125 14.01 5.00 8.77
CA VAL A 125 13.76 3.55 8.90
C VAL A 125 15.08 2.77 8.86
N PRO A 126 15.16 1.56 9.48
CA PRO A 126 16.36 0.74 9.45
C PRO A 126 16.88 0.51 8.02
N ALA A 127 18.21 0.41 7.85
CA ALA A 127 18.85 0.35 6.52
C ALA A 127 18.37 -0.81 5.62
N HIS A 128 17.94 -1.93 6.22
CA HIS A 128 17.44 -3.11 5.50
C HIS A 128 15.91 -3.09 5.30
N VAL A 129 15.22 -2.08 5.82
CA VAL A 129 13.78 -1.87 5.64
C VAL A 129 13.56 -0.79 4.58
N ARG A 130 12.70 -1.08 3.61
CA ARG A 130 12.21 -0.10 2.65
C ARG A 130 10.74 0.22 2.95
N VAL A 131 10.23 1.32 2.41
CA VAL A 131 8.83 1.71 2.54
C VAL A 131 8.18 1.69 1.16
N ALA A 132 7.01 1.07 1.08
CA ALA A 132 6.22 1.08 -0.15
C ALA A 132 5.73 2.52 -0.46
N PRO A 133 5.82 2.97 -1.72
CA PRO A 133 5.24 4.25 -2.11
C PRO A 133 3.71 4.19 -2.04
N LEU A 134 3.06 5.35 -1.85
CA LEU A 134 1.60 5.44 -1.73
C LEU A 134 0.83 4.80 -2.88
N ALA A 135 1.31 4.90 -4.11
CA ALA A 135 0.68 4.22 -5.26
C ALA A 135 0.71 2.69 -5.12
N ALA A 136 1.78 2.10 -4.58
CA ALA A 136 1.81 0.67 -4.28
C ALA A 136 0.84 0.32 -3.13
N ILE A 137 0.81 1.13 -2.05
CA ILE A 137 -0.14 0.93 -0.94
C ILE A 137 -1.60 1.02 -1.43
N THR A 138 -1.87 1.92 -2.38
CA THR A 138 -3.18 2.07 -3.05
C THR A 138 -3.60 0.75 -3.70
N VAL A 139 -2.71 0.12 -4.48
CA VAL A 139 -2.99 -1.16 -5.13
C VAL A 139 -3.22 -2.25 -4.09
N LEU A 140 -2.38 -2.35 -3.06
CA LEU A 140 -2.53 -3.35 -1.99
C LEU A 140 -3.90 -3.22 -1.29
N LYS A 141 -4.39 -2.00 -1.09
CA LYS A 141 -5.74 -1.77 -0.54
C LYS A 141 -6.84 -2.18 -1.49
N MET A 142 -6.73 -1.85 -2.77
CA MET A 142 -7.70 -2.26 -3.78
C MET A 142 -7.80 -3.79 -3.86
N VAL A 143 -6.65 -4.49 -3.88
CA VAL A 143 -6.59 -5.96 -3.88
C VAL A 143 -7.18 -6.52 -2.58
N ALA A 144 -6.76 -6.02 -1.42
CA ALA A 144 -7.26 -6.52 -0.14
C ALA A 144 -8.78 -6.32 0.03
N TRP A 145 -9.31 -5.20 -0.48
CA TRP A 145 -10.75 -4.94 -0.50
C TRP A 145 -11.48 -5.88 -1.47
N MET A 146 -10.94 -6.11 -2.67
CA MET A 146 -11.53 -7.05 -3.64
C MET A 146 -11.60 -8.48 -3.11
N ASP A 147 -10.64 -8.88 -2.27
CA ASP A 147 -10.64 -10.20 -1.63
C ASP A 147 -11.70 -10.31 -0.52
N ARG A 148 -11.88 -9.26 0.29
CA ARG A 148 -12.75 -9.28 1.49
C ARG A 148 -13.51 -7.96 1.69
N PRO A 149 -14.45 -7.60 0.78
CA PRO A 149 -15.07 -6.27 0.79
C PRO A 149 -15.87 -5.99 2.08
N ALA A 150 -16.50 -7.02 2.66
CA ALA A 150 -17.27 -6.91 3.89
C ALA A 150 -16.42 -6.60 5.15
N GLU A 151 -15.14 -6.97 5.15
CA GLU A 151 -14.23 -6.80 6.30
C GLU A 151 -13.29 -5.59 6.13
N ARG A 152 -13.27 -4.98 4.95
CA ARG A 152 -12.24 -4.02 4.54
C ARG A 152 -12.81 -2.64 4.22
N ALA A 153 -13.96 -2.26 4.77
CA ALA A 153 -14.56 -0.93 4.61
C ALA A 153 -13.57 0.23 4.88
N LYS A 154 -12.66 0.05 5.86
CA LYS A 154 -11.59 1.03 6.17
C LYS A 154 -10.66 1.32 4.99
N ASP A 155 -10.43 0.34 4.09
CA ASP A 155 -9.60 0.58 2.91
C ASP A 155 -10.27 1.54 1.94
N LEU A 156 -11.61 1.53 1.82
CA LEU A 156 -12.32 2.49 0.98
C LEU A 156 -12.19 3.92 1.51
N ALA A 157 -12.17 4.11 2.84
CA ALA A 157 -11.91 5.41 3.44
C ALA A 157 -10.47 5.89 3.17
N ASP A 158 -9.49 5.00 3.37
CA ASP A 158 -8.08 5.31 3.06
C ASP A 158 -7.91 5.64 1.56
N LEU A 159 -8.57 4.91 0.65
CA LEU A 159 -8.49 5.15 -0.79
C LEU A 159 -9.13 6.48 -1.22
N ARG A 160 -10.23 6.90 -0.58
CA ARG A 160 -10.81 8.24 -0.80
C ARG A 160 -9.84 9.34 -0.39
N LEU A 161 -9.20 9.19 0.77
CA LEU A 161 -8.19 10.15 1.24
C LEU A 161 -7.00 10.23 0.28
N ILE A 162 -6.53 9.08 -0.21
CA ILE A 162 -5.43 9.04 -1.19
C ILE A 162 -5.84 9.74 -2.49
N LEU A 163 -7.01 9.42 -3.03
CA LEU A 163 -7.49 10.05 -4.26
C LEU A 163 -7.58 11.57 -4.14
N ALA A 164 -8.06 12.06 -3.00
CA ALA A 164 -8.28 13.48 -2.76
C ALA A 164 -7.02 14.28 -2.41
N ASN A 165 -5.91 13.61 -2.08
CA ASN A 165 -4.72 14.30 -1.54
C ASN A 165 -3.40 13.79 -2.13
N TYR A 166 -3.41 13.03 -3.23
CA TYR A 166 -2.20 12.44 -3.80
C TYR A 166 -1.14 13.51 -4.13
N GLU A 167 -1.58 14.71 -4.51
CA GLU A 167 -0.74 15.87 -4.77
C GLU A 167 0.08 16.34 -3.56
N GLN A 168 -0.46 16.17 -2.36
CA GLN A 168 0.19 16.53 -1.10
C GLN A 168 1.20 15.47 -0.65
N GLY A 169 1.18 14.27 -1.26
CA GLY A 169 1.98 13.12 -0.83
C GLY A 169 3.48 13.28 -1.05
N ALA A 170 3.90 14.27 -1.84
CA ALA A 170 5.31 14.57 -2.07
C ALA A 170 5.57 16.06 -2.33
N PRO A 171 5.65 16.89 -1.28
CA PRO A 171 6.07 18.29 -1.43
C PRO A 171 7.44 18.37 -2.14
N GLY A 172 7.51 19.07 -3.27
CA GLY A 172 8.71 19.23 -4.10
C GLY A 172 8.81 18.27 -5.30
N ASP A 173 8.62 16.96 -5.11
CA ASP A 173 8.60 15.97 -6.21
C ASP A 173 7.31 16.10 -7.04
N TYR A 174 6.20 16.48 -6.41
CA TYR A 174 4.93 16.68 -7.09
C TYR A 174 4.98 17.83 -8.11
N SER A 175 5.61 18.97 -7.81
CA SER A 175 5.68 20.09 -8.77
C SER A 175 6.47 19.72 -10.02
N ASP A 176 7.60 19.03 -9.86
CA ASP A 176 8.46 18.65 -10.99
C ASP A 176 7.78 17.56 -11.84
N ARG A 177 7.22 16.54 -11.19
CA ARG A 177 6.49 15.45 -11.87
C ARG A 177 5.18 15.90 -12.49
N LEU A 178 4.48 16.85 -11.88
CA LEU A 178 3.27 17.43 -12.47
C LEU A 178 3.63 18.38 -13.61
N VAL A 179 4.74 19.11 -13.56
CA VAL A 179 5.22 19.90 -14.70
C VAL A 179 5.56 18.98 -15.88
N ASP A 180 6.33 17.92 -15.65
CA ASP A 180 6.66 16.94 -16.67
C ASP A 180 5.40 16.26 -17.23
N ALA A 181 4.47 15.89 -16.35
CA ALA A 181 3.18 15.35 -16.73
C ALA A 181 2.26 16.37 -17.41
N TRP A 182 2.34 17.66 -17.08
CA TRP A 182 1.51 18.73 -17.68
C TRP A 182 1.94 19.04 -19.11
N TYR A 183 3.19 18.75 -19.48
CA TYR A 183 3.58 18.75 -20.88
C TYR A 183 2.89 17.62 -21.67
N ASP A 184 2.59 16.49 -21.02
CA ASP A 184 1.85 15.35 -21.61
C ASP A 184 0.32 15.47 -21.42
N ALA A 185 -0.15 16.20 -20.41
CA ALA A 185 -1.55 16.27 -20.01
C ALA A 185 -2.24 17.46 -20.69
N PRO A 186 -3.44 17.31 -21.27
CA PRO A 186 -3.84 18.22 -22.32
C PRO A 186 -4.45 19.55 -21.87
N ARG A 187 -4.53 19.93 -20.56
CA ARG A 187 -5.40 21.07 -20.19
C ARG A 187 -5.05 21.85 -18.91
N THR A 188 -5.20 23.16 -19.01
CA THR A 188 -5.05 24.18 -17.96
C THR A 188 -6.28 24.32 -17.04
N ASP A 189 -7.27 23.43 -17.12
CA ASP A 189 -8.56 23.53 -16.42
C ASP A 189 -8.75 22.52 -15.28
N TRP A 190 -7.74 21.71 -14.97
CA TRP A 190 -7.85 20.69 -13.91
C TRP A 190 -7.60 21.31 -12.52
N SER A 191 -8.36 20.86 -11.52
CA SER A 191 -8.00 21.13 -10.12
C SER A 191 -6.75 20.34 -9.72
N LEU A 192 -6.09 20.72 -8.62
CA LEU A 192 -4.91 20.02 -8.13
C LEU A 192 -5.23 18.57 -7.75
N GLU A 193 -6.40 18.32 -7.17
CA GLU A 193 -6.87 16.98 -6.79
C GLU A 193 -7.12 16.12 -8.04
N GLN A 194 -7.67 16.70 -9.11
CA GLN A 194 -7.86 15.98 -10.38
C GLN A 194 -6.53 15.61 -11.01
N ALA A 195 -5.57 16.53 -10.99
CA ALA A 195 -4.21 16.30 -11.47
C ALA A 195 -3.48 15.24 -10.62
N GLY A 196 -3.65 15.29 -9.29
CA GLY A 196 -3.15 14.29 -8.35
C GLY A 196 -3.73 12.90 -8.59
N ALA A 197 -5.05 12.79 -8.74
CA ALA A 197 -5.73 11.52 -9.03
C ALA A 197 -5.27 10.93 -10.37
N TRP A 198 -5.13 11.75 -11.40
CA TRP A 198 -4.57 11.32 -12.69
C TRP A 198 -3.12 10.83 -12.55
N LEU A 199 -2.28 11.55 -11.81
CA LEU A 199 -0.88 11.15 -11.59
C LEU A 199 -0.79 9.83 -10.82
N LEU A 200 -1.66 9.63 -9.82
CA LEU A 200 -1.78 8.35 -9.12
C LEU A 200 -2.11 7.21 -10.09
N GLY A 201 -3.04 7.44 -11.03
CA GLY A 201 -3.37 6.47 -12.08
C GLY A 201 -2.17 6.11 -12.94
N ARG A 202 -1.39 7.10 -13.38
CA ARG A 202 -0.16 6.90 -14.17
C ARG A 202 0.90 6.13 -13.37
N ASP A 203 1.09 6.47 -12.10
CA ASP A 203 2.04 5.80 -11.21
C ASP A 203 1.67 4.35 -10.97
N VAL A 204 0.38 4.07 -10.78
CA VAL A 204 -0.14 2.70 -10.69
C VAL A 204 0.08 1.95 -12.02
N ALA A 205 -0.22 2.55 -13.17
CA ALA A 205 0.00 1.90 -14.45
C ALA A 205 1.47 1.53 -14.71
N ALA A 206 2.40 2.41 -14.32
CA ALA A 206 3.82 2.21 -14.52
C ALA A 206 4.42 1.06 -13.68
N MET A 207 3.77 0.66 -12.58
CA MET A 207 4.29 -0.35 -11.66
C MET A 207 3.60 -1.71 -11.73
N LEU A 208 2.47 -1.83 -12.42
CA LEU A 208 1.66 -3.05 -12.36
C LEU A 208 1.92 -4.02 -13.52
N SER A 209 1.92 -5.30 -13.18
CA SER A 209 1.74 -6.39 -14.13
C SER A 209 0.33 -6.36 -14.76
N ALA A 210 0.14 -7.13 -15.84
CA ALA A 210 -1.18 -7.30 -16.45
C ALA A 210 -2.23 -7.91 -15.49
N ALA A 211 -1.85 -8.85 -14.61
CA ALA A 211 -2.80 -9.51 -13.72
C ALA A 211 -3.16 -8.65 -12.49
N ALA A 212 -2.23 -7.83 -11.99
CA ALA A 212 -2.54 -6.82 -10.98
C ALA A 212 -3.40 -5.70 -11.57
N MET A 213 -3.12 -5.27 -12.80
CA MET A 213 -3.93 -4.30 -13.55
C MET A 213 -5.39 -4.75 -13.69
N GLU A 214 -5.62 -6.03 -14.00
CA GLU A 214 -6.98 -6.57 -14.07
C GLU A 214 -7.73 -6.46 -12.73
N THR A 215 -7.05 -6.71 -11.61
CA THR A 215 -7.65 -6.55 -10.28
C THR A 215 -8.03 -5.09 -10.00
N VAL A 216 -7.16 -4.14 -10.37
CA VAL A 216 -7.45 -2.71 -10.26
C VAL A 216 -8.64 -2.33 -11.15
N ARG A 217 -8.71 -2.82 -12.39
CA ARG A 217 -9.84 -2.58 -13.31
C ARG A 217 -11.17 -3.15 -12.78
N ARG A 218 -11.12 -4.31 -12.12
CA ARG A 218 -12.29 -4.87 -11.44
C ARG A 218 -12.71 -4.05 -10.23
N PHE A 219 -11.75 -3.54 -9.45
CA PHE A 219 -12.02 -2.64 -8.33
C PHE A 219 -12.77 -1.40 -8.82
N VAL A 220 -12.19 -0.63 -9.75
CA VAL A 220 -12.77 0.63 -10.24
C VAL A 220 -14.11 0.47 -10.95
N SER A 221 -14.40 -0.72 -11.50
CA SER A 221 -15.70 -1.05 -12.13
C SER A 221 -16.74 -1.58 -11.14
N SER A 222 -16.40 -1.70 -9.86
CA SER A 222 -17.29 -2.25 -8.84
C SER A 222 -18.40 -1.26 -8.48
N ARG A 223 -19.65 -1.70 -8.61
CA ARG A 223 -20.86 -0.94 -8.23
C ARG A 223 -20.92 -0.57 -6.74
N ALA A 224 -20.15 -1.25 -5.90
CA ALA A 224 -20.07 -0.95 -4.47
C ALA A 224 -19.19 0.28 -4.17
N ILE A 225 -18.47 0.81 -5.16
CA ILE A 225 -17.57 1.98 -5.01
C ILE A 225 -18.24 3.24 -5.55
N VAL A 226 -18.88 3.12 -6.72
CA VAL A 226 -19.70 4.16 -7.32
C VAL A 226 -21.08 3.54 -7.61
N PRO A 227 -22.06 3.67 -6.69
CA PRO A 227 -23.43 3.27 -6.99
C PRO A 227 -24.01 4.13 -8.13
N GLU A 228 -24.98 3.58 -8.88
CA GLU A 228 -25.64 4.28 -10.02
C GLU A 228 -26.27 5.61 -9.59
N GLU A 229 -26.64 5.73 -8.32
CA GLU A 229 -27.03 6.98 -7.65
C GLU A 229 -26.05 7.22 -6.51
N ALA A 230 -25.09 8.14 -6.70
CA ALA A 230 -24.17 8.50 -5.63
C ALA A 230 -24.91 9.26 -4.52
N GLU A 231 -24.86 8.74 -3.30
CA GLU A 231 -25.46 9.40 -2.12
C GLU A 231 -24.81 10.77 -1.83
N ASP A 232 -23.52 10.91 -2.16
CA ASP A 232 -22.78 12.17 -2.07
C ASP A 232 -22.10 12.50 -3.42
N PRO A 233 -22.54 13.56 -4.14
CA PRO A 233 -21.94 13.97 -5.41
C PRO A 233 -20.51 14.52 -5.25
N HIS A 234 -20.07 14.81 -4.02
CA HIS A 234 -18.73 15.27 -3.70
C HIS A 234 -17.78 14.15 -3.27
N ASP A 235 -18.23 12.88 -3.19
CA ASP A 235 -17.37 11.75 -2.84
C ASP A 235 -16.16 11.68 -3.81
N PRO A 236 -14.92 11.52 -3.32
CA PRO A 236 -13.73 11.34 -4.15
C PRO A 236 -13.84 10.21 -5.19
N PHE A 237 -14.58 9.13 -4.91
CA PHE A 237 -14.83 8.09 -5.90
C PHE A 237 -15.74 8.56 -7.04
N VAL A 238 -16.59 9.56 -6.83
CA VAL A 238 -17.43 10.16 -7.87
C VAL A 238 -16.64 11.21 -8.64
N THR A 239 -15.92 12.08 -7.93
CA THR A 239 -15.31 13.28 -8.50
C THR A 239 -13.90 13.04 -9.07
N LEU A 240 -13.13 12.10 -8.50
CA LEU A 240 -11.71 11.91 -8.78
C LEU A 240 -11.37 10.56 -9.43
N LEU A 241 -12.16 9.52 -9.22
CA LEU A 241 -11.94 8.21 -9.87
C LEU A 241 -11.87 8.28 -11.41
N PRO A 242 -12.70 9.09 -12.11
CA PRO A 242 -12.57 9.25 -13.56
C PRO A 242 -11.19 9.77 -14.01
N TRP A 243 -10.54 10.60 -13.18
CA TRP A 243 -9.22 11.14 -13.46
C TRP A 243 -8.14 10.10 -13.21
N PHE A 244 -8.25 9.32 -12.12
CA PHE A 244 -7.42 8.15 -11.89
C PHE A 244 -7.47 7.17 -13.07
N LEU A 245 -8.66 6.87 -13.60
CA LEU A 245 -8.83 5.99 -14.77
C LEU A 245 -8.12 6.53 -16.01
N ARG A 246 -8.25 7.84 -16.29
CA ARG A 246 -7.52 8.49 -17.39
C ARG A 246 -6.00 8.40 -17.22
N GLY A 247 -5.51 8.47 -15.98
CA GLY A 247 -4.10 8.26 -15.67
C GLY A 247 -3.67 6.83 -15.93
N LEU A 248 -4.50 5.87 -15.50
CA LEU A 248 -4.27 4.44 -15.69
C LEU A 248 -4.17 4.04 -17.18
N ASP A 249 -4.97 4.70 -18.03
CA ASP A 249 -5.01 4.48 -19.47
C ASP A 249 -4.03 5.38 -20.26
N SER A 250 -3.33 6.30 -19.59
CA SER A 250 -2.32 7.13 -20.24
C SER A 250 -1.15 6.25 -20.68
N ARG A 251 -0.71 6.40 -21.93
CA ARG A 251 0.42 5.62 -22.46
C ARG A 251 1.69 6.04 -21.71
N THR A 252 2.45 5.06 -21.23
CA THR A 252 3.82 5.23 -20.75
C THR A 252 4.76 5.62 -21.87
#